data_AF-H0YA64-F1
#
_entry.id   AF-H0YA64-F1
#
_cell.length_a   1.000
_cell.length_b   1.000
_cell.length_c   1.000
_cell.angle_alpha   90.00
_cell.angle_beta   90.00
_cell.angle_gamma   90.00
#
_symmetry.space_group_name_H-M   'P 1'
#
loop_
_entity.id
_entity.type
_entity.pdbx_description
1 polymer ?
#
loop_
_entity_poly.entity_id
_entity_poly.type
_entity_poly.pdbx_seq_one_letter_code
_entity_poly.pdbx_strand_id
1 'polypeptide(L)'
;LQPEQLDCGAAHLQHPLSILQPLKATPVFRAPGLTSVAVASVNNYTAVFLGTVNGRLLKINLNESMQVVSRRVVTVAYGEPVHHVMQFDPADSGYLYLMTSHQMARVKVAACNVHSTCGDCVGAADAYCGWCALETRQQHFWTSASEGPSRCPAMTVLPSEIDVRQEYP
;
A
#
# COMPACT_ATOMS: atom_id res chain seq x y z
N LEU A 1 6.92 -43.90 -22.61
CA LEU A 1 6.45 -42.55 -22.25
C LEU A 1 7.66 -41.75 -21.82
N GLN A 2 7.98 -40.64 -22.49
CA GLN A 2 9.12 -39.81 -22.11
C GLN A 2 8.87 -39.17 -20.72
N PRO A 3 9.90 -39.01 -19.88
CA PRO A 3 9.75 -38.48 -18.51
C PRO A 3 9.04 -37.13 -18.42
N GLU A 4 9.21 -36.28 -19.44
CA GLU A 4 8.62 -34.93 -19.52
C GLU A 4 7.08 -34.92 -19.67
N GLN A 5 6.47 -36.07 -19.96
CA GLN A 5 5.02 -36.16 -20.21
C GLN A 5 4.21 -36.57 -18.97
N LEU A 6 4.88 -36.73 -17.81
CA LEU A 6 4.27 -37.09 -16.52
C LEU A 6 3.89 -35.87 -15.67
N ASP A 7 4.38 -34.67 -15.99
CA ASP A 7 4.25 -33.46 -15.16
C ASP A 7 2.88 -32.75 -15.29
N CYS A 8 2.15 -33.03 -16.38
CA CYS A 8 0.78 -32.53 -16.58
C CYS A 8 -0.30 -33.56 -16.17
N GLY A 9 0.09 -34.66 -15.53
CA GLY A 9 -0.79 -35.79 -15.22
C GLY A 9 -1.07 -36.68 -16.43
N ALA A 10 -1.26 -37.99 -16.20
CA ALA A 10 -1.66 -38.92 -17.24
C ALA A 10 -3.19 -38.92 -17.41
N ALA A 11 -3.68 -38.98 -18.66
CA ALA A 11 -5.10 -38.93 -19.04
C ALA A 11 -6.00 -40.03 -18.42
N HIS A 12 -5.43 -40.97 -17.66
CA HIS A 12 -6.13 -42.15 -17.10
C HIS A 12 -5.84 -42.42 -15.63
N LEU A 13 -5.36 -41.45 -14.85
CA LEU A 13 -5.31 -41.60 -13.39
C LEU A 13 -6.73 -41.52 -12.81
N GLN A 14 -7.21 -42.65 -12.29
CA GLN A 14 -8.52 -42.77 -11.62
C GLN A 14 -8.59 -42.12 -10.22
N HIS A 15 -7.61 -41.30 -9.86
CA HIS A 15 -7.51 -40.72 -8.51
C HIS A 15 -7.18 -39.22 -8.62
N PRO A 16 -8.06 -38.32 -8.15
CA PRO A 16 -7.72 -36.90 -8.07
C PRO A 16 -6.55 -36.72 -7.11
N LEU A 17 -5.50 -36.01 -7.56
CA LEU A 17 -4.40 -35.60 -6.70
C LEU A 17 -4.98 -34.81 -5.52
N SER A 18 -4.93 -35.42 -4.33
CA SER A 18 -5.53 -34.88 -3.12
C SER A 18 -4.41 -34.54 -2.14
N ILE A 19 -4.42 -33.30 -1.64
CA ILE A 19 -3.50 -32.85 -0.60
C ILE A 19 -3.97 -33.46 0.73
N LEU A 20 -3.22 -34.44 1.25
CA LEU A 20 -3.50 -35.06 2.56
C LEU A 20 -3.04 -34.19 3.73
N GLN A 21 -2.00 -33.39 3.51
CA GLN A 21 -1.42 -32.51 4.52
C GLN A 21 -1.56 -31.05 4.08
N PRO A 22 -2.30 -30.20 4.82
CA PRO A 22 -2.48 -28.81 4.45
C PRO A 22 -1.16 -28.06 4.34
N LEU A 23 -1.06 -27.19 3.33
CA LEU A 23 0.03 -26.24 3.20
C LEU A 23 -0.08 -25.21 4.32
N LYS A 24 0.96 -25.11 5.15
CA LYS A 24 1.03 -24.14 6.25
C LYS A 24 1.64 -22.84 5.74
N ALA A 25 1.06 -21.72 6.15
CA ALA A 25 1.60 -20.39 5.91
C ALA A 25 1.52 -19.55 7.19
N THR A 26 2.51 -18.69 7.41
CA THR A 26 2.49 -17.72 8.49
C THR A 26 1.72 -16.49 8.03
N PRO A 27 0.66 -16.05 8.74
CA PRO A 27 -0.10 -14.88 8.31
C PRO A 27 0.66 -13.60 8.59
N VAL A 28 0.63 -12.69 7.62
CA VAL A 28 1.25 -11.36 7.69
C VAL A 28 0.43 -10.41 8.57
N PHE A 29 -0.89 -10.54 8.54
CA PHE A 29 -1.81 -9.71 9.31
C PHE A 29 -3.02 -10.52 9.77
N ARG A 30 -3.51 -10.26 10.98
CA ARG A 30 -4.71 -10.87 11.54
C ARG A 30 -5.66 -9.78 12.04
N ALA A 31 -6.92 -9.87 11.67
CA ALA A 31 -8.00 -9.06 12.22
C ALA A 31 -9.31 -9.86 12.16
N PRO A 32 -10.26 -9.59 13.07
CA PRO A 32 -11.56 -10.25 13.04
C PRO A 32 -12.40 -9.73 11.86
N GLY A 33 -13.22 -10.61 11.29
CA GLY A 33 -14.26 -10.22 10.33
C GLY A 33 -13.74 -9.62 9.03
N LEU A 34 -12.58 -10.06 8.53
CA LEU A 34 -12.11 -9.74 7.18
C LEU A 34 -12.97 -10.46 6.14
N THR A 35 -13.39 -9.77 5.09
CA THR A 35 -14.31 -10.30 4.06
C THR A 35 -13.76 -10.23 2.64
N SER A 36 -12.80 -9.34 2.40
CA SER A 36 -12.28 -9.09 1.05
C SER A 36 -10.83 -8.63 1.10
N VAL A 37 -10.12 -8.82 0.00
CA VAL A 37 -8.73 -8.39 -0.15
C VAL A 37 -8.48 -7.87 -1.58
N ALA A 38 -7.76 -6.75 -1.68
CA ALA A 38 -7.16 -6.27 -2.92
C ALA A 38 -5.73 -5.82 -2.63
N VAL A 39 -4.81 -6.12 -3.55
CA VAL A 39 -3.37 -5.93 -3.32
C VAL A 39 -2.75 -5.19 -4.50
N ALA A 40 -1.86 -4.25 -4.22
CA ALA A 40 -1.04 -3.58 -5.21
C ALA A 40 0.41 -3.48 -4.74
N SER A 41 1.35 -3.62 -5.67
CA SER A 41 2.76 -3.33 -5.44
C SER A 41 3.05 -1.92 -5.94
N VAL A 42 3.57 -1.06 -5.06
CA VAL A 42 3.82 0.36 -5.33
C VAL A 42 5.09 0.79 -4.60
N ASN A 43 6.08 1.32 -5.34
CA ASN A 43 7.33 1.87 -4.77
C ASN A 43 8.04 0.94 -3.76
N ASN A 44 8.17 -0.35 -4.11
CA ASN A 44 8.72 -1.42 -3.27
C ASN A 44 7.92 -1.77 -2.01
N TYR A 45 6.76 -1.16 -1.83
CA TYR A 45 5.81 -1.55 -0.80
C TYR A 45 4.69 -2.40 -1.40
N THR A 46 4.07 -3.24 -0.57
CA THR A 46 2.81 -3.92 -0.90
C THR A 46 1.68 -3.27 -0.12
N ALA A 47 0.79 -2.57 -0.82
CA ALA A 47 -0.43 -2.05 -0.25
C ALA A 47 -1.53 -3.13 -0.27
N VAL A 48 -2.10 -3.41 0.89
CA VAL A 48 -3.18 -4.40 1.06
C VAL A 48 -4.42 -3.69 1.59
N PHE A 49 -5.49 -3.75 0.81
CA PHE A 49 -6.81 -3.25 1.15
C PHE A 49 -7.66 -4.43 1.61
N LEU A 50 -8.23 -4.32 2.80
CA LEU A 50 -8.96 -5.37 3.47
C LEU A 50 -10.36 -4.86 3.85
N GLY A 51 -11.39 -5.45 3.24
CA GLY A 51 -12.77 -5.18 3.63
C GLY A 51 -13.17 -5.97 4.87
N THR A 52 -14.21 -5.49 5.55
CA THR A 52 -14.69 -6.08 6.81
C THR A 52 -16.19 -6.27 6.83
N VAL A 53 -16.65 -7.16 7.72
CA VAL A 53 -18.08 -7.44 7.96
C VAL A 53 -18.89 -6.24 8.44
N ASN A 54 -18.24 -5.22 9.01
CA ASN A 54 -18.89 -4.00 9.50
C ASN A 54 -18.68 -2.78 8.58
N GLY A 55 -18.27 -3.03 7.32
CA GLY A 55 -18.22 -2.02 6.26
C GLY A 55 -17.06 -1.03 6.37
N ARG A 56 -16.00 -1.43 7.09
CA ARG A 56 -14.74 -0.72 7.12
C ARG A 56 -13.78 -1.28 6.07
N LEU A 57 -12.98 -0.40 5.51
CA LEU A 57 -11.84 -0.74 4.68
C LEU A 57 -10.57 -0.42 5.46
N LEU A 58 -9.79 -1.45 5.77
CA LEU A 58 -8.46 -1.31 6.33
C LEU A 58 -7.47 -1.27 5.18
N LYS A 59 -6.54 -0.31 5.22
CA LYS A 59 -5.37 -0.29 4.36
C LYS A 59 -4.15 -0.56 5.23
N ILE A 60 -3.35 -1.56 4.88
CA ILE A 60 -2.04 -1.79 5.47
C ILE A 60 -0.99 -1.70 4.37
N ASN A 61 0.18 -1.17 4.70
CA ASN A 61 1.34 -1.19 3.80
C ASN A 61 2.40 -2.10 4.38
N LEU A 62 2.96 -2.96 3.53
CA LEU A 62 4.04 -3.88 3.87
C LEU A 62 5.32 -3.40 3.20
N ASN A 63 6.44 -3.42 3.93
CA ASN A 63 7.75 -3.20 3.34
C ASN A 63 8.24 -4.44 2.58
N GLU A 64 9.44 -4.37 1.99
CA GLU A 64 10.07 -5.48 1.25
C GLU A 64 10.25 -6.76 2.09
N SER A 65 10.35 -6.62 3.43
CA SER A 65 10.43 -7.73 4.38
C SER A 65 9.06 -8.26 4.84
N MET A 66 7.98 -7.84 4.17
CA MET A 66 6.59 -8.20 4.49
C MET A 66 6.14 -7.79 5.91
N GLN A 67 6.77 -6.76 6.49
CA GLN A 67 6.39 -6.20 7.78
C GLN A 67 5.40 -5.06 7.58
N VAL A 68 4.37 -5.02 8.43
CA VAL A 68 3.40 -3.91 8.43
C VAL A 68 4.07 -2.63 8.91
N VAL A 69 4.20 -1.64 8.02
CA VAL A 69 4.83 -0.34 8.32
C VAL A 69 3.80 0.77 8.55
N SER A 70 2.59 0.62 8.02
CA SER A 70 1.50 1.55 8.31
C SER A 70 0.13 0.88 8.20
N ARG A 71 -0.85 1.47 8.91
CA ARG A 71 -2.24 1.02 8.94
C ARG A 71 -3.17 2.21 8.99
N ARG A 72 -4.18 2.21 8.12
CA ARG A 72 -5.27 3.19 8.10
C ARG A 72 -6.60 2.47 7.99
N VAL A 73 -7.66 3.10 8.50
CA VAL A 73 -9.02 2.55 8.39
C VAL A 73 -9.96 3.65 7.94
N VAL A 74 -10.84 3.32 7.02
CA VAL A 74 -11.93 4.19 6.55
C VAL A 74 -13.24 3.43 6.66
N THR A 75 -14.29 4.09 7.13
CA THR A 75 -15.64 3.51 7.09
C THR A 75 -16.24 3.82 5.73
N VAL A 76 -16.65 2.78 4.99
CA VAL A 76 -17.23 2.92 3.65
C VAL A 76 -18.75 2.77 3.69
N ALA A 77 -19.23 1.85 4.52
CA ALA A 77 -20.64 1.66 4.83
C ALA A 77 -20.75 1.28 6.32
N TYR A 78 -21.73 1.81 7.06
CA TYR A 78 -21.85 1.44 8.46
C TYR A 78 -22.64 0.13 8.60
N GLY A 79 -22.02 -0.91 9.15
CA GLY A 79 -22.69 -2.17 9.47
C GLY A 79 -22.98 -3.10 8.29
N GLU A 80 -22.51 -2.76 7.09
CA GLU A 80 -22.68 -3.59 5.88
C GLU A 80 -21.36 -4.26 5.48
N PRO A 81 -21.32 -5.59 5.29
CA PRO A 81 -20.10 -6.26 4.84
C PRO A 81 -19.57 -5.72 3.52
N VAL A 82 -18.26 -5.48 3.45
CA VAL A 82 -17.60 -5.21 2.17
C VAL A 82 -17.58 -6.49 1.35
N HIS A 83 -18.09 -6.41 0.12
CA HIS A 83 -18.13 -7.53 -0.81
C HIS A 83 -16.73 -8.04 -1.16
N HIS A 84 -16.60 -9.34 -1.40
CA HIS A 84 -15.32 -10.00 -1.66
C HIS A 84 -14.59 -9.46 -2.90
N VAL A 85 -15.33 -8.89 -3.86
CA VAL A 85 -14.77 -8.24 -5.05
C VAL A 85 -14.48 -6.78 -4.78
N MET A 86 -13.22 -6.41 -4.89
CA MET A 86 -12.71 -5.04 -4.95
C MET A 86 -11.78 -4.92 -6.16
N GLN A 87 -11.85 -3.80 -6.87
CA GLN A 87 -11.14 -3.62 -8.14
C GLN A 87 -10.52 -2.24 -8.20
N PHE A 88 -9.21 -2.17 -8.46
CA PHE A 88 -8.57 -0.89 -8.75
C PHE A 88 -9.17 -0.29 -10.02
N ASP A 89 -9.44 1.01 -9.99
CA ASP A 89 -10.01 1.72 -11.12
C ASP A 89 -9.05 1.64 -12.32
N PRO A 90 -9.45 0.99 -13.44
CA PRO A 90 -8.57 0.80 -14.59
C PRO A 90 -8.20 2.10 -15.31
N ALA A 91 -9.03 3.14 -15.18
CA ALA A 91 -8.78 4.44 -15.79
C ALA A 91 -7.94 5.35 -14.88
N ASP A 92 -7.98 5.12 -13.57
CA ASP A 92 -7.31 5.94 -12.56
C ASP A 92 -6.91 5.11 -11.34
N SER A 93 -5.67 4.59 -11.36
CA SER A 93 -5.13 3.74 -10.30
C SER A 93 -5.05 4.41 -8.91
N GLY A 94 -5.37 5.71 -8.82
CA GLY A 94 -5.57 6.44 -7.57
C GLY A 94 -6.86 6.06 -6.82
N TYR A 95 -7.72 5.21 -7.40
CA TYR A 95 -8.99 4.79 -6.81
C TYR A 95 -9.17 3.28 -6.78
N LEU A 96 -9.93 2.83 -5.79
CA LEU A 96 -10.41 1.47 -5.61
C LEU A 96 -11.94 1.48 -5.62
N TYR A 97 -12.53 0.68 -6.50
CA TYR A 97 -13.95 0.36 -6.44
C TYR A 97 -14.19 -0.79 -5.48
N LEU A 98 -15.17 -0.63 -4.62
CA LEU A 98 -15.67 -1.67 -3.75
C LEU A 98 -17.18 -1.55 -3.62
N MET A 99 -17.83 -2.65 -3.27
CA MET A 99 -19.27 -2.69 -3.11
C MET A 99 -19.64 -3.30 -1.76
N THR A 100 -20.85 -3.00 -1.33
CA THR A 100 -21.55 -3.60 -0.20
C THR A 100 -22.87 -4.16 -0.71
N SER A 101 -23.76 -4.57 0.19
CA SER A 101 -25.09 -5.07 -0.21
C SER A 101 -25.92 -4.01 -0.96
N HIS A 102 -25.78 -2.73 -0.63
CA HIS A 102 -26.70 -1.69 -1.13
C HIS A 102 -26.03 -0.57 -1.90
N GLN A 103 -24.70 -0.49 -1.91
CA GLN A 103 -24.00 0.60 -2.59
C GLN A 103 -22.63 0.18 -3.13
N MET A 104 -22.20 0.90 -4.17
CA MET A 104 -20.83 0.88 -4.69
C MET A 104 -20.13 2.19 -4.30
N ALA A 105 -18.89 2.08 -3.83
CA ALA A 105 -18.06 3.21 -3.44
C ALA A 105 -16.78 3.24 -4.27
N ARG A 106 -16.38 4.44 -4.68
CA ARG A 106 -15.07 4.73 -5.30
C ARG A 106 -14.21 5.44 -4.26
N VAL A 107 -13.25 4.75 -3.67
CA VAL A 107 -12.43 5.28 -2.57
C VAL A 107 -11.02 5.62 -3.06
N LYS A 108 -10.44 6.72 -2.58
CA LYS A 108 -9.04 7.05 -2.88
C LYS A 108 -8.12 6.03 -2.22
N VAL A 109 -7.12 5.56 -2.97
CA VAL A 109 -6.11 4.62 -2.44
C VAL A 109 -5.24 5.27 -1.37
N ALA A 110 -5.04 6.60 -1.42
CA ALA A 110 -4.32 7.38 -0.43
C ALA A 110 -4.81 8.82 -0.35
N ALA A 111 -4.48 9.49 0.76
CA ALA A 111 -4.77 10.90 0.98
C ALA A 111 -3.50 11.62 1.44
N CYS A 112 -2.50 11.69 0.57
CA CYS A 112 -1.17 12.23 0.91
C CYS A 112 -1.17 13.74 1.15
N ASN A 113 -2.14 14.45 0.56
CA ASN A 113 -2.31 15.89 0.69
C ASN A 113 -2.70 16.36 2.11
N VAL A 114 -2.93 15.45 3.05
CA VAL A 114 -3.13 15.79 4.46
C VAL A 114 -1.81 16.13 5.16
N HIS A 115 -0.68 15.75 4.58
CA HIS A 115 0.64 16.02 5.13
C HIS A 115 1.23 17.28 4.50
N SER A 116 1.59 18.25 5.33
CA SER A 116 2.14 19.54 4.90
C SER A 116 3.66 19.60 4.88
N THR A 117 4.34 18.59 5.41
CA THR A 117 5.80 18.49 5.44
C THR A 117 6.28 17.18 4.81
N CYS A 118 7.51 17.19 4.27
CA CYS A 118 8.12 15.98 3.72
C CYS A 118 8.22 14.86 4.76
N GLY A 119 8.65 15.20 5.98
CA GLY A 119 8.80 14.24 7.07
C GLY A 119 7.48 13.56 7.41
N ASP A 120 6.38 14.31 7.49
CA ASP A 120 5.06 13.75 7.78
C ASP A 120 4.54 12.89 6.62
N CYS A 121 4.73 13.33 5.37
CA CYS A 121 4.24 12.63 4.18
C CYS A 121 4.94 11.28 3.99
N VAL A 122 6.27 11.30 3.99
CA VAL A 122 7.11 10.11 3.79
C VAL A 122 7.08 9.23 5.04
N GLY A 123 7.09 9.85 6.23
CA GLY A 123 7.01 9.17 7.52
C GLY A 123 5.67 8.48 7.81
N ALA A 124 4.59 8.85 7.11
CA ALA A 124 3.33 8.11 7.15
C ALA A 124 3.45 6.66 6.60
N ALA A 125 4.54 6.35 5.90
CA ALA A 125 4.85 5.04 5.35
C ALA A 125 3.69 4.45 4.52
N ASP A 126 2.98 5.32 3.79
CA ASP A 126 1.92 4.94 2.86
C ASP A 126 2.53 4.70 1.48
N ALA A 127 2.32 3.51 0.90
CA ALA A 127 2.96 3.08 -0.36
C ALA A 127 2.72 4.03 -1.55
N TYR A 128 1.60 4.76 -1.53
CA TYR A 128 1.22 5.70 -2.60
C TYR A 128 1.68 7.14 -2.32
N CYS A 129 2.23 7.41 -1.13
CA CYS A 129 2.68 8.73 -0.76
C CYS A 129 4.18 8.91 -1.02
N GLY A 130 4.51 10.15 -1.33
CA GLY A 130 5.87 10.63 -1.48
C GLY A 130 5.87 12.15 -1.57
N TRP A 131 7.05 12.71 -1.48
CA TRP A 131 7.27 14.14 -1.48
C TRP A 131 7.90 14.59 -2.78
N CYS A 132 7.36 15.66 -3.37
CA CYS A 132 7.92 16.32 -4.52
C CYS A 132 8.47 17.67 -4.06
N ALA A 133 9.80 17.82 -4.01
CA ALA A 133 10.44 18.99 -3.41
C ALA A 133 10.31 20.28 -4.25
N LEU A 134 10.10 20.15 -5.56
CA LEU A 134 9.81 21.23 -6.49
C LEU A 134 8.46 20.97 -7.14
N GLU A 135 7.73 22.02 -7.55
CA GLU A 135 6.46 21.85 -8.29
C GLU A 135 6.65 21.11 -9.63
N THR A 136 7.88 21.06 -10.16
CA THR A 136 8.22 20.25 -11.32
C THR A 136 8.34 18.78 -10.93
N ARG A 137 7.42 17.94 -11.43
CA ARG A 137 7.38 16.48 -11.21
C ARG A 137 8.51 15.71 -11.94
N GLN A 138 9.76 16.15 -11.79
CA GLN A 138 10.90 15.38 -12.26
C GLN A 138 11.25 14.29 -11.23
N GLN A 139 11.63 13.11 -11.72
CA GLN A 139 11.99 11.97 -10.86
C GLN A 139 13.13 12.27 -9.88
N HIS A 140 14.02 13.22 -10.20
CA HIS A 140 15.13 13.62 -9.33
C HIS A 140 14.72 14.30 -8.02
N PHE A 141 13.51 14.87 -7.95
CA PHE A 141 13.02 15.60 -6.77
C PHE A 141 11.88 14.85 -6.05
N TRP A 142 11.73 13.55 -6.34
CA TRP A 142 10.74 12.69 -5.72
C TRP A 142 11.39 11.85 -4.61
N THR A 143 10.79 11.87 -3.43
CA THR A 143 11.13 10.99 -2.31
C THR A 143 9.93 10.13 -1.97
N SER A 144 10.03 8.84 -2.23
CA SER A 144 8.97 7.88 -1.91
C SER A 144 8.95 7.53 -0.42
N ALA A 145 7.80 7.06 0.09
CA ALA A 145 7.68 6.59 1.47
C ALA A 145 8.70 5.49 1.84
N SER A 146 9.12 4.64 0.88
CA SER A 146 10.08 3.56 1.10
C SER A 146 11.51 4.04 1.36
N GLU A 147 11.86 5.23 0.91
CA GLU A 147 13.16 5.85 1.15
C GLU A 147 13.27 6.50 2.54
N GLY A 148 12.12 6.80 3.16
CA GLY A 148 12.02 7.31 4.51
C GLY A 148 12.40 8.80 4.67
N PRO A 149 12.12 9.39 5.86
CA PRO A 149 12.26 10.83 6.09
C PRO A 149 13.70 11.36 5.97
N SER A 150 14.72 10.50 6.07
CA SER A 150 16.13 10.87 5.94
C SER A 150 16.50 11.46 4.57
N ARG A 151 15.65 11.22 3.56
CA ARG A 151 15.82 11.69 2.18
C ARG A 151 15.09 13.00 1.91
N CYS A 152 14.41 13.55 2.91
CA CYS A 152 13.77 14.84 2.80
C CYS A 152 14.78 15.99 2.61
N PRO A 153 14.45 17.01 1.82
CA PRO A 153 15.33 18.17 1.64
C PRO A 153 15.53 18.91 2.97
N ALA A 154 16.77 19.28 3.25
CA ALA A 154 17.16 20.09 4.39
C ALA A 154 18.04 21.25 3.90
N MET A 155 17.88 22.42 4.52
CA MET A 155 18.68 23.61 4.24
C MET A 155 19.43 24.01 5.51
N THR A 156 20.72 24.26 5.39
CA THR A 156 21.56 24.82 6.46
C THR A 156 22.07 26.17 5.98
N VAL A 157 21.82 27.24 6.74
CA VAL A 157 22.29 28.60 6.42
C VAL A 157 23.55 28.87 7.23
N LEU A 158 24.63 29.32 6.57
CA LEU A 158 25.91 29.64 7.18
C LEU A 158 26.40 31.04 6.74
N PRO A 159 26.73 31.95 7.67
CA PRO A 159 26.51 31.82 9.12
C PRO A 159 25.01 31.82 9.44
N SER A 160 24.62 31.15 10.53
CA SER A 160 23.22 31.12 10.97
C SER A 160 22.74 32.48 11.48
N GLU A 161 23.68 33.37 11.80
CA GLU A 161 23.44 34.73 12.29
C GLU A 161 24.37 35.68 11.54
N ILE A 162 23.84 36.84 11.14
CA ILE A 162 24.59 37.89 10.47
C ILE A 162 24.69 39.07 11.45
N ASP A 163 25.92 39.45 11.82
CA ASP A 163 26.15 40.64 12.63
C ASP A 163 26.14 41.89 11.74
N VAL A 164 25.09 42.71 11.89
CA VAL A 164 24.89 43.95 11.13
C VAL A 164 25.90 45.05 11.47
N ARG A 165 26.67 44.88 12.55
CA ARG A 165 27.73 45.80 12.99
C ARG A 165 29.12 45.36 12.53
N GLN A 166 29.23 44.15 12.02
CA GLN A 166 30.48 43.61 11.53
C GLN A 166 30.68 44.06 10.08
N GLU A 167 31.63 44.96 9.84
CA GLU A 167 32.09 45.27 8.49
C GLU A 167 32.82 44.05 7.93
N TYR A 168 32.20 43.40 6.94
CA TYR A 168 32.86 42.36 6.16
C TYR A 168 33.82 43.04 5.17
N PRO A 169 35.12 42.65 5.13
CA PRO A 169 36.11 43.22 4.21
C PRO A 169 35.83 42.91 2.73
#